data_AF-A0A7V3BQU8-F1
#
_entry.id   AF-A0A7V3BQU8-F1
#
_cell.length_a   1.000
_cell.length_b   1.000
_cell.length_c   1.000
_cell.angle_alpha   90.00
_cell.angle_beta   90.00
_cell.angle_gamma   90.00
#
_symmetry.space_group_name_H-M   'P 1'
#
loop_
_entity.id
_entity.type
_entity.pdbx_description
1 polymer ?
#
loop_
_entity_poly.entity_id
_entity_poly.type
_entity_poly.pdbx_seq_one_letter_code
_entity_poly.pdbx_strand_id
1 'polypeptide(L)' 'MMKTLVIEPVSAFNGMDVLVACDEGLFAAEGLDLRIASRQPGDLRSAAEGTLEHPVTNQGRLLERGEAHMFQG' A
#
# COMPACT_ATOMS: atom_id res chain seq x y z
N MET A 1 -15.14 5.77 -24.99
CA MET A 1 -13.70 6.06 -25.18
C MET A 1 -13.02 5.77 -23.85
N MET A 2 -11.99 4.94 -23.83
CA MET A 2 -11.33 4.53 -22.60
C MET A 2 -10.31 5.60 -22.18
N LYS A 3 -10.32 6.01 -20.91
CA LYS A 3 -9.40 7.01 -20.36
C LYS A 3 -8.36 6.32 -19.50
N THR A 4 -7.10 6.74 -19.61
CA THR A 4 -6.03 6.18 -18.78
C THR A 4 -5.97 6.92 -17.44
N LEU A 5 -5.97 6.17 -16.34
CA LEU A 5 -5.73 6.67 -14.99
C LEU A 5 -4.41 6.09 -14.48
N VAL A 6 -3.47 6.95 -14.10
CA VAL A 6 -2.16 6.53 -13.56
C VAL A 6 -2.10 6.88 -12.08
N ILE A 7 -1.80 5.87 -11.24
CA ILE A 7 -1.51 6.06 -9.81
C ILE A 7 -0.01 6.07 -9.63
N GLU A 8 0.51 7.15 -9.03
CA GLU A 8 1.90 7.27 -8.58
C GLU A 8 1.96 6.95 -7.08
N PRO A 9 2.33 5.71 -6.69
CA PRO A 9 2.27 5.29 -5.31
C PRO A 9 3.38 5.94 -4.47
N VAL A 10 3.00 6.60 -3.37
CA VAL A 10 3.92 7.08 -2.34
C VAL A 10 4.19 6.00 -1.28
N SER A 11 5.21 6.19 -0.44
CA SER A 11 5.62 5.22 0.59
C SER A 11 4.53 4.77 1.58
N ALA A 12 3.48 5.57 1.77
CA ALA A 12 2.32 5.24 2.62
C ALA A 12 1.16 4.55 1.88
N PHE A 13 1.28 4.35 0.55
CA PHE A 13 0.23 3.76 -0.25
C PHE A 13 0.09 2.25 0.02
N ASN A 14 -0.97 1.87 0.74
CA ASN A 14 -1.34 0.48 1.02
C ASN A 14 -1.96 -0.21 -0.21
N GLY A 15 -2.72 0.53 -1.02
CA GLY A 15 -3.17 0.13 -2.37
C GLY A 15 -4.11 -1.07 -2.46
N MET A 16 -4.44 -1.73 -1.35
CA MET A 16 -5.27 -2.94 -1.34
C MET A 16 -6.67 -2.70 -1.91
N ASP A 17 -7.30 -1.60 -1.52
CA ASP A 17 -8.59 -1.14 -2.04
C ASP A 17 -8.57 -0.96 -3.56
N VAL A 18 -7.52 -0.34 -4.09
CA VAL A 18 -7.30 -0.15 -5.52
C VAL A 18 -7.11 -1.49 -6.25
N LEU A 19 -6.37 -2.42 -5.66
CA LEU A 19 -6.16 -3.76 -6.23
C LEU A 19 -7.46 -4.55 -6.30
N VAL A 20 -8.28 -4.53 -5.23
CA VAL A 20 -9.60 -5.18 -5.19
C VAL A 20 -10.53 -4.58 -6.25
N ALA A 21 -10.61 -3.25 -6.34
CA ALA A 21 -11.45 -2.59 -7.34
C ALA A 21 -11.01 -2.87 -8.80
N CYS A 22 -9.71 -3.12 -9.01
CA CYS A 22 -9.19 -3.61 -10.28
C CYS A 22 -9.66 -5.03 -10.61
N ASP A 23 -9.53 -5.94 -9.65
CA ASP A 23 -9.94 -7.35 -9.79
C ASP A 23 -11.45 -7.48 -10.03
N GLU A 24 -12.25 -6.66 -9.34
CA GLU A 24 -13.71 -6.58 -9.52
C GLU A 24 -14.14 -5.87 -10.83
N GLY A 25 -13.20 -5.33 -11.61
CA GLY A 25 -13.49 -4.68 -12.88
C GLY A 25 -14.19 -3.32 -12.77
N LEU A 26 -14.19 -2.69 -11.59
CA LEU A 26 -14.90 -1.44 -11.34
C LEU A 26 -14.35 -0.29 -12.20
N PHE A 27 -13.03 -0.23 -12.40
CA PHE A 27 -12.42 0.77 -13.29
C PHE A 27 -12.84 0.57 -14.75
N ALA A 28 -12.90 -0.67 -15.22
CA ALA A 28 -13.33 -0.97 -16.59
C ALA A 28 -14.79 -0.59 -16.83
N ALA A 29 -15.66 -0.80 -15.83
CA ALA A 29 -17.07 -0.37 -15.88
C ALA A 29 -17.21 1.15 -16.07
N GLU A 30 -16.28 1.94 -15.53
CA GLU A 30 -16.20 3.39 -15.70
C GLU A 30 -15.44 3.82 -16.99
N GLY A 31 -15.00 2.87 -17.80
CA GLY A 31 -14.19 3.14 -19.00
C GLY A 31 -12.79 3.66 -18.66
N LEU A 32 -12.22 3.22 -17.54
CA LEU A 32 -10.88 3.57 -17.08
C LEU A 32 -9.90 2.40 -17.30
N ASP A 33 -8.77 2.71 -17.93
CA ASP A 33 -7.58 1.84 -17.98
C ASP A 33 -6.64 2.24 -16.84
N LEU A 34 -6.71 1.51 -15.72
CA LEU A 34 -5.90 1.80 -14.55
C LEU A 34 -4.46 1.28 -14.72
N ARG A 35 -3.48 2.13 -14.44
CA ARG A 35 -2.06 1.76 -14.37
C ARG A 35 -1.47 2.24 -13.06
N ILE A 36 -0.78 1.35 -12.35
CA ILE A 36 0.00 1.72 -11.17
C ILE A 36 1.45 1.88 -11.62
N ALA A 37 2.00 3.08 -11.44
CA ALA A 37 3.40 3.34 -11.77
C ALA A 37 4.32 2.47 -10.89
N SER A 38 5.40 1.96 -11.48
CA SER A 38 6.41 1.20 -10.74
C SER A 38 7.03 2.08 -9.65
N ARG A 39 7.11 1.57 -8.43
CA ARG A 39 7.81 2.22 -7.31
C ARG A 39 9.28 2.39 -7.65
N GLN A 40 9.87 3.54 -7.32
CA GLN A 40 11.33 3.67 -7.41
C GLN A 40 11.98 2.78 -6.35
N PRO A 41 13.24 2.34 -6.55
CA PRO A 41 13.94 1.46 -5.59
C PRO A 41 13.97 2.00 -4.14
N GLY A 42 13.91 3.32 -3.94
CA GLY A 42 13.84 3.95 -2.61
C GLY A 42 12.46 3.93 -1.95
N ASP A 43 11.39 3.64 -2.70
CA ASP A 43 10.00 3.58 -2.20
C ASP A 43 9.59 2.17 -1.75
N LEU A 44 10.43 1.17 -2.06
CA LEU A 44 10.25 -0.21 -1.66
C LEU A 44 10.84 -0.40 -0.25
N ARG A 45 10.00 -0.35 0.78
CA ARG A 45 10.40 -0.84 2.10
C ARG A 45 10.45 -2.36 2.07
N SER A 46 11.61 -2.92 2.37
CA SER A 46 11.79 -4.35 2.52
C SER A 46 10.85 -4.88 3.61
N ALA A 47 9.96 -5.79 3.25
CA ALA A 47 9.22 -6.59 4.23
C ALA A 47 10.07 -7.73 4.80
N ALA A 48 11.28 -7.96 4.26
CA ALA A 48 12.14 -9.07 4.61
C ALA A 48 12.97 -8.84 5.89
N GLU A 49 13.12 -7.59 6.34
CA GLU A 49 13.93 -7.27 7.52
C GLU A 49 13.13 -7.33 8.84
N GLY A 50 11.82 -7.56 8.78
CA GLY A 50 10.96 -7.60 9.95
C GLY A 50 10.68 -9.02 10.43
N THR A 51 11.11 -9.38 11.63
CA THR A 51 10.61 -10.56 12.34
C THR A 51 9.55 -10.15 13.37
N LEU A 52 8.77 -11.10 13.89
CA LEU A 52 7.86 -10.83 15.03
C LEU A 52 8.62 -10.30 16.26
N GLU A 53 9.89 -10.66 16.39
CA GLU A 53 10.79 -10.22 17.47
C GLU A 53 11.45 -8.87 17.17
N HIS A 54 11.62 -8.51 15.89
CA HIS A 54 12.21 -7.26 15.42
C HIS A 54 11.38 -6.64 14.28
N PRO A 55 10.22 -6.03 14.62
CA PRO A 55 9.33 -5.48 13.61
C PRO A 55 9.93 -4.19 13.00
N VAL A 56 10.42 -4.26 11.77
CA VAL A 56 10.91 -3.08 11.01
C VAL A 56 9.79 -2.28 10.34
N THR A 57 8.54 -2.68 10.54
CA THR A 57 7.37 -1.96 10.02
C THR A 57 7.07 -0.74 10.87
N ASN A 58 6.24 0.18 10.36
CA ASN A 58 5.80 1.35 11.12
C ASN A 58 5.18 0.96 12.49
N GLN A 59 4.55 -0.22 12.58
CA GLN A 59 3.95 -0.75 13.80
C GLN A 59 5.01 -1.09 14.86
N GLY A 60 6.14 -1.67 14.46
CA GLY A 60 7.24 -1.98 15.36
C GLY A 60 7.94 -0.75 15.91
N ARG A 61 8.17 0.25 15.06
CA ARG A 61 8.73 1.54 15.50
C ARG A 61 7.81 2.32 16.42
N LEU A 62 6.49 2.19 16.25
CA LEU A 62 5.51 2.76 17.18
C LEU A 62 5.52 2.02 18.53
N LEU A 63 5.71 0.69 18.53
CA LEU A 63 5.85 -0.10 19.75
C LEU A 63 7.10 0.29 20.55
N GLU A 64 8.26 0.40 19.90
CA GLU A 64 9.52 0.82 20.55
C GLU A 64 9.44 2.22 21.18
N ARG A 65 8.62 3.11 20.62
CA ARG A 65 8.42 4.47 21.13
C ARG A 65 7.35 4.57 22.21
N GLY A 66 6.68 3.46 22.54
CA GLY A 66 5.53 3.46 23.46
C GLY A 66 4.29 4.16 22.91
N GLU A 67 4.26 4.44 21.61
CA GLU A 67 3.19 5.17 20.91
C GLU A 67 2.19 4.21 20.23
N ALA A 68 2.44 2.91 20.27
CA ALA A 68 1.51 1.90 19.77
C ALA A 68 0.27 1.81 20.67
N HIS A 69 -0.78 2.57 20.34
CA HIS A 69 -2.12 2.28 20.82
C HIS A 69 -2.68 1.13 19.99
N MET A 70 -2.52 -0.09 20.50
CA MET A 70 -3.25 -1.24 19.98
C MET A 70 -4.73 -0.98 20.23
N PHE A 71 -5.51 -0.73 19.18
CA PHE A 71 -6.97 -0.73 19.28
C PHE A 71 -7.39 -2.17 19.55
N GLN A 72 -7.51 -2.53 20.83
CA GLN A 72 -8.18 -3.76 21.25
C GLN A 72 -9.66 -3.41 21.36
N GLY A 73 -10.45 -3.91 20.41
CA GLY A 73 -11.89 -4.05 20.60
C GLY A 73 -12.20 -5.03 21.71
#